data_AF-A0A4Q9M651-F1
#
_entry.id   AF-A0A4Q9M651-F1
#
_cell.length_a   1.000
_cell.length_b   1.000
_cell.length_c   1.000
_cell.angle_alpha   90.00
_cell.angle_beta   90.00
_cell.angle_gamma   90.00
#
_symmetry.space_group_name_H-M   'P 1'
#
loop_
_entity.id
_entity.type
_entity.pdbx_description
1 polymer ?
#
loop_
_entity_poly.entity_id
_entity_poly.type
_entity_poly.pdbx_seq_one_letter_code
_entity_poly.pdbx_strand_id
1 'polypeptide(L)'
;MNPFRKHYASRTMQTSPVWLDVLTPLEPLPQPTAAVTYYFPPPWMLDCLDGYEAPRDRMSRYIHHFASIRMFCRLRLFDQTIAGRPLTIAEWRDALWGDYETDGNSAPDRSGATSKDAASARAKVRHRLKQSLRELFGQHAGLSSYDPASSPQVGQDVITAEAAETRDHIQHRLVWEAHETNWRCELLALDALMTGSRNWGQMERWAREAHVSEVWGPPRSGMDICPDWESPDVHFCWSSPPEDDWESSRPHLKAFVELLSRWPGRPAELGDEDLPVRLQVCDPEEFRRVQTIAVRYYVRTFIEKFQRLPTPP
;
A
#
# COMPACT_ATOMS: atom_id res chain seq x y z
N MET A 1 -6.78 9.32 -16.29
CA MET A 1 -5.34 9.37 -15.90
C MET A 1 -5.10 8.22 -14.93
N ASN A 2 -3.87 7.76 -14.72
CA ASN A 2 -3.64 6.64 -13.79
C ASN A 2 -3.80 7.09 -12.31
N PRO A 3 -4.40 6.26 -11.42
CA PRO A 3 -4.64 6.62 -10.02
C PRO A 3 -3.40 6.94 -9.17
N PHE A 4 -2.20 6.53 -9.62
CA PHE A 4 -0.95 6.89 -8.93
C PHE A 4 -0.47 8.34 -9.21
N ARG A 5 -1.12 9.05 -10.14
CA ARG A 5 -0.81 10.45 -10.51
C ARG A 5 -1.92 11.44 -10.18
N LYS A 6 -3.14 10.93 -10.00
CA LYS A 6 -4.33 11.70 -9.72
C LYS A 6 -5.17 10.91 -8.73
N HIS A 7 -5.61 11.57 -7.68
CA HIS A 7 -6.57 11.06 -6.72
C HIS A 7 -7.93 10.91 -7.40
N TYR A 8 -8.60 9.83 -7.04
CA TYR A 8 -9.96 9.53 -7.43
C TYR A 8 -10.65 9.04 -6.16
N ALA A 9 -11.84 9.57 -5.87
CA ALA A 9 -12.58 9.16 -4.69
C ALA A 9 -12.96 7.67 -4.80
N SER A 10 -12.75 6.95 -3.71
CA SER A 10 -13.20 5.57 -3.57
C SER A 10 -14.71 5.54 -3.35
N ARG A 11 -15.39 4.55 -3.94
CA ARG A 11 -16.80 4.28 -3.65
C ARG A 11 -17.01 3.43 -2.42
N THR A 12 -15.95 2.75 -1.97
CA THR A 12 -15.97 1.80 -0.85
C THR A 12 -15.40 2.45 0.41
N MET A 13 -14.42 3.34 0.27
CA MET A 13 -13.72 3.99 1.37
C MET A 13 -13.92 5.49 1.39
N GLN A 14 -13.98 6.05 2.59
CA GLN A 14 -13.90 7.50 2.79
C GLN A 14 -12.46 7.87 3.12
N THR A 15 -11.88 8.78 2.35
CA THR A 15 -10.58 9.38 2.67
C THR A 15 -10.80 10.57 3.58
N SER A 16 -10.02 10.68 4.66
CA SER A 16 -10.10 11.82 5.58
C SER A 16 -9.96 13.16 4.83
N PRO A 17 -10.76 14.19 5.18
CA PRO A 17 -10.72 15.50 4.53
C PRO A 17 -9.31 16.13 4.50
N VAL A 18 -8.52 15.91 5.55
CA VAL A 18 -7.14 16.45 5.64
C VAL A 18 -6.26 15.89 4.52
N TRP A 19 -6.39 14.60 4.20
CA TRP A 19 -5.66 13.98 3.10
C TRP A 19 -6.13 14.51 1.75
N LEU A 20 -7.44 14.67 1.56
CA LEU A 20 -8.01 15.22 0.33
C LEU A 20 -7.53 16.66 0.07
N ASP A 21 -7.55 17.51 1.09
CA ASP A 21 -7.10 18.91 1.02
C ASP A 21 -5.61 19.02 0.68
N VAL A 22 -4.81 18.01 1.05
CA VAL A 22 -3.38 17.96 0.75
C VAL A 22 -3.10 17.36 -0.63
N LEU A 23 -3.81 16.31 -1.04
CA LEU A 23 -3.57 15.60 -2.30
C LEU A 23 -4.08 16.39 -3.51
N THR A 24 -5.28 16.98 -3.40
CA THR A 24 -5.96 17.66 -4.52
C THR A 24 -5.14 18.80 -5.16
N PRO A 25 -4.43 19.66 -4.40
CA PRO A 25 -3.62 20.72 -5.00
C PRO A 25 -2.33 20.22 -5.67
N LEU A 26 -1.93 18.97 -5.45
CA LEU A 26 -0.68 18.39 -5.96
C LEU A 26 -0.88 17.59 -7.25
N GLU A 27 -2.12 17.33 -7.64
CA GLU A 27 -2.46 16.59 -8.85
C GLU A 27 -2.76 17.50 -10.06
N PRO A 28 -2.60 16.98 -11.30
CA PRO A 28 -1.99 15.70 -11.64
C PRO A 28 -0.46 15.74 -11.57
N LEU A 29 0.14 14.68 -11.03
CA LEU A 29 1.59 14.52 -11.04
C LEU A 29 2.14 14.29 -12.46
N PRO A 30 3.40 14.66 -12.74
CA PRO A 30 4.08 14.30 -13.98
C PRO A 30 4.24 12.78 -14.14
N GLN A 31 4.63 12.33 -15.33
CA GLN A 31 4.94 10.92 -15.55
C GLN A 31 6.21 10.54 -14.76
N PRO A 32 6.17 9.48 -13.94
CA PRO A 32 7.35 9.02 -13.21
C PRO A 32 8.48 8.59 -14.16
N THR A 33 9.72 8.79 -13.72
CA THR A 33 10.94 8.37 -14.44
C THR A 33 11.22 6.88 -14.29
N ALA A 34 10.70 6.25 -13.24
CA ALA A 34 10.84 4.81 -12.96
C ALA A 34 9.46 4.13 -12.88
N ALA A 35 9.46 2.80 -12.90
CA ALA A 35 8.23 2.03 -12.72
C ALA A 35 7.68 2.23 -11.30
N VAL A 36 6.38 2.52 -11.21
CA VAL A 36 5.68 2.66 -9.93
C VAL A 36 5.45 1.29 -9.29
N THR A 37 5.78 1.20 -8.00
CA THR A 37 5.68 -0.02 -7.20
C THR A 37 4.85 0.15 -5.93
N TYR A 38 4.26 -0.95 -5.46
CA TYR A 38 3.45 -1.05 -4.24
C TYR A 38 3.83 -2.30 -3.44
N TYR A 39 3.75 -2.23 -2.12
CA TYR A 39 4.06 -3.34 -1.21
C TYR A 39 2.89 -4.32 -1.07
N PHE A 40 1.68 -3.87 -1.33
CA PHE A 40 0.47 -4.69 -1.39
C PHE A 40 -0.28 -4.37 -2.69
N PRO A 41 -1.32 -5.13 -3.12
CA PRO A 41 -2.13 -4.75 -4.26
C PRO A 41 -2.50 -3.26 -4.20
N PRO A 42 -2.34 -2.49 -5.29
CA PRO A 42 -2.78 -1.11 -5.30
C PRO A 42 -4.29 -1.07 -5.03
N PRO A 43 -4.79 -0.28 -4.06
CA PRO A 43 -6.20 -0.38 -3.63
C PRO A 43 -7.19 -0.21 -4.77
N TRP A 44 -6.89 0.69 -5.71
CA TRP A 44 -7.68 0.94 -6.91
C TRP A 44 -7.82 -0.25 -7.88
N MET A 45 -7.03 -1.32 -7.72
CA MET A 45 -7.23 -2.57 -8.46
C MET A 45 -8.36 -3.43 -7.85
N LEU A 46 -8.67 -3.21 -6.57
CA LEU A 46 -9.69 -3.94 -5.81
C LEU A 46 -10.96 -3.11 -5.60
N ASP A 47 -10.99 -1.88 -6.14
CA ASP A 47 -11.99 -0.87 -5.81
C ASP A 47 -12.61 -0.23 -7.05
N CYS A 48 -13.83 0.29 -6.88
CA CYS A 48 -14.49 1.15 -7.84
C CYS A 48 -14.24 2.62 -7.47
N LEU A 49 -13.66 3.38 -8.41
CA LEU A 49 -13.30 4.77 -8.21
C LEU A 49 -14.18 5.72 -9.04
N ASP A 50 -14.56 6.85 -8.46
CA ASP A 50 -15.34 7.85 -9.17
C ASP A 50 -14.52 8.59 -10.22
N GLY A 51 -14.99 8.57 -11.47
CA GLY A 51 -14.29 9.20 -12.60
C GLY A 51 -13.10 8.40 -13.15
N TYR A 52 -12.94 7.14 -12.73
CA TYR A 52 -11.96 6.21 -13.29
C TYR A 52 -12.61 4.90 -13.73
N GLU A 53 -12.69 4.67 -15.03
CA GLU A 53 -13.27 3.46 -15.61
C GLU A 53 -12.24 2.32 -15.60
N ALA A 54 -12.34 1.44 -14.61
CA ALA A 54 -11.66 0.15 -14.59
C ALA A 54 -12.60 -0.95 -15.14
N PRO A 55 -12.10 -1.96 -15.88
CA PRO A 55 -12.89 -3.11 -16.29
C PRO A 55 -13.40 -3.89 -15.07
N ARG A 56 -14.71 -3.85 -14.80
CA ARG A 56 -15.35 -4.45 -13.61
C ARG A 56 -15.22 -5.97 -13.56
N ASP A 57 -15.23 -6.63 -14.72
CA ASP A 57 -15.03 -8.06 -14.90
C ASP A 57 -13.71 -8.56 -14.30
N ARG A 58 -12.68 -7.70 -14.30
CA ARG A 58 -11.36 -8.04 -13.72
C ARG A 58 -11.35 -7.87 -12.22
N MET A 59 -12.14 -6.94 -11.69
CA MET A 59 -12.14 -6.60 -10.27
C MET A 59 -12.64 -7.77 -9.42
N SER A 60 -13.75 -8.42 -9.79
CA SER A 60 -14.26 -9.59 -9.06
C SER A 60 -13.24 -10.72 -9.01
N ARG A 61 -12.58 -11.01 -10.15
CA ARG A 61 -11.46 -11.97 -10.19
C ARG A 61 -10.31 -11.54 -9.30
N TYR A 62 -9.91 -10.27 -9.33
CA TYR A 62 -8.82 -9.79 -8.48
C TYR A 62 -9.16 -9.90 -7.00
N ILE A 63 -10.37 -9.55 -6.59
CA ILE A 63 -10.86 -9.70 -5.21
C ILE A 63 -10.84 -11.18 -4.80
N HIS A 64 -11.42 -12.07 -5.62
CA HIS A 64 -11.48 -13.51 -5.34
C HIS A 64 -10.09 -14.15 -5.27
N HIS A 65 -9.24 -13.89 -6.27
CA HIS A 65 -7.90 -14.44 -6.29
C HIS A 65 -7.02 -13.84 -5.19
N PHE A 66 -7.16 -12.55 -4.93
CA PHE A 66 -6.44 -11.89 -3.84
C PHE A 66 -6.72 -12.59 -2.51
N ALA A 67 -7.97 -12.93 -2.21
CA ALA A 67 -8.33 -13.69 -1.02
C ALA A 67 -7.55 -15.02 -0.88
N SER A 68 -7.23 -15.69 -1.99
CA SER A 68 -6.46 -16.95 -1.99
C SER A 68 -4.95 -16.75 -1.74
N ILE A 69 -4.35 -15.69 -2.28
CA ILE A 69 -2.91 -15.41 -2.18
C ILE A 69 -2.56 -14.45 -1.05
N ARG A 70 -3.57 -13.92 -0.36
CA ARG A 70 -3.48 -12.88 0.67
C ARG A 70 -2.45 -13.19 1.75
N MET A 71 -2.47 -14.41 2.29
CA MET A 71 -1.55 -14.81 3.35
C MET A 71 -0.09 -14.75 2.88
N PHE A 72 0.19 -15.24 1.68
CA PHE A 72 1.51 -15.12 1.08
C PHE A 72 1.92 -13.65 0.85
N CYS A 73 0.99 -12.82 0.36
CA CYS A 73 1.21 -11.38 0.20
C CYS A 73 1.55 -10.67 1.52
N ARG A 74 1.06 -11.16 2.67
CA ARG A 74 1.45 -10.68 4.00
C ARG A 74 2.84 -11.21 4.39
N LEU A 75 3.05 -12.53 4.29
CA LEU A 75 4.32 -13.18 4.69
C LEU A 75 5.54 -12.59 3.97
N ARG A 76 5.42 -12.31 2.67
CA ARG A 76 6.52 -11.73 1.88
C ARG A 76 6.98 -10.34 2.38
N LEU A 77 6.18 -9.63 3.17
CA LEU A 77 6.55 -8.32 3.72
C LEU A 77 7.54 -8.45 4.89
N PHE A 78 7.52 -9.59 5.58
CA PHE A 78 8.38 -9.87 6.73
C PHE A 78 9.58 -10.75 6.36
N ASP A 79 9.43 -11.57 5.33
CA ASP A 79 10.46 -12.52 4.92
C ASP A 79 11.50 -11.87 4.01
N GLN A 80 12.69 -11.62 4.57
CA GLN A 80 13.85 -11.08 3.83
C GLN A 80 14.40 -12.08 2.80
N THR A 81 14.08 -13.37 2.91
CA THR A 81 14.49 -14.43 1.97
C THR A 81 13.55 -14.50 0.75
N ILE A 82 12.26 -14.20 0.94
CA ILE A 82 11.25 -14.10 -0.14
C ILE A 82 11.23 -12.67 -0.66
N ALA A 83 12.34 -12.22 -1.25
CA ALA A 83 12.50 -10.94 -1.96
C ALA A 83 11.34 -9.93 -1.75
N GLY A 84 11.18 -9.42 -0.52
CA GLY A 84 10.02 -8.65 -0.04
C GLY A 84 9.87 -7.25 -0.67
N ARG A 85 10.43 -7.05 -1.85
CA ARG A 85 10.39 -5.81 -2.60
C ARG A 85 8.94 -5.45 -2.97
N PRO A 86 8.66 -4.15 -3.14
CA PRO A 86 7.40 -3.74 -3.73
C PRO A 86 7.34 -4.21 -5.20
N LEU A 87 6.15 -4.58 -5.65
CA LEU A 87 5.89 -5.04 -7.02
C LEU A 87 5.37 -3.88 -7.86
N THR A 88 5.71 -3.87 -9.14
CA THR A 88 5.17 -2.92 -10.12
C THR A 88 3.68 -3.15 -10.35
N ILE A 89 3.01 -2.14 -10.91
CA ILE A 89 1.59 -2.24 -11.31
C ILE A 89 1.36 -3.42 -12.28
N ALA A 90 2.30 -3.70 -13.19
CA ALA A 90 2.18 -4.83 -14.11
C ALA A 90 2.30 -6.18 -13.39
N GLU A 91 3.26 -6.28 -12.47
CA GLU A 91 3.42 -7.48 -11.62
C GLU A 91 2.18 -7.72 -10.75
N TRP A 92 1.60 -6.69 -10.14
CA TRP A 92 0.36 -6.85 -9.37
C TRP A 92 -0.82 -7.32 -10.23
N ARG A 93 -0.95 -6.84 -11.47
CA ARG A 93 -1.98 -7.33 -12.40
C ARG A 93 -1.78 -8.82 -12.70
N ASP A 94 -0.55 -9.24 -12.98
CA ASP A 94 -0.24 -10.64 -13.27
C ASP A 94 -0.45 -11.52 -12.02
N ALA A 95 -0.06 -11.03 -10.83
CA ALA A 95 -0.30 -11.69 -9.55
C ALA A 95 -1.80 -11.89 -9.29
N LEU A 96 -2.60 -10.84 -9.39
CA LEU A 96 -4.04 -10.89 -9.13
C LEU A 96 -4.82 -11.65 -10.21
N TRP A 97 -4.29 -11.74 -11.43
CA TRP A 97 -4.87 -12.59 -12.47
C TRP A 97 -4.68 -14.08 -12.15
N GLY A 98 -3.56 -14.45 -11.52
CA GLY A 98 -3.34 -15.79 -11.00
C GLY A 98 -2.91 -16.83 -12.03
N ASP A 99 -2.18 -16.43 -13.07
CA ASP A 99 -1.57 -17.36 -14.03
C ASP A 99 -0.12 -17.68 -13.60
N TYR A 100 0.01 -18.68 -12.73
CA TYR A 100 1.27 -19.09 -12.09
C TYR A 100 1.92 -20.32 -12.73
N GLU A 101 1.29 -20.91 -13.76
CA GLU A 101 1.87 -22.04 -14.46
C GLU A 101 3.20 -21.62 -15.10
N THR A 102 4.29 -22.24 -14.63
CA THR A 102 5.59 -22.10 -15.25
C THR A 102 5.58 -22.95 -16.51
N ASP A 103 5.73 -22.32 -17.67
CA ASP A 103 5.91 -23.03 -18.93
C ASP A 103 7.14 -23.93 -18.78
N GLY A 104 6.94 -25.24 -18.57
CA GLY A 104 8.03 -26.18 -18.38
C GLY A 104 8.95 -26.14 -19.58
N ASN A 105 10.18 -25.64 -19.41
CA ASN A 105 11.29 -25.60 -20.38
C ASN A 105 10.96 -25.20 -21.84
N SER A 106 9.83 -24.54 -22.08
CA SER A 106 9.41 -24.13 -23.42
C SER A 106 9.90 -22.72 -23.65
N ALA A 107 11.18 -22.58 -23.95
CA ALA A 107 11.73 -21.33 -24.46
C ALA A 107 10.86 -20.88 -25.65
N PRO A 108 10.51 -19.58 -25.77
CA PRO A 108 9.72 -19.13 -26.90
C PRO A 108 10.46 -19.45 -28.19
N ASP A 109 9.79 -20.19 -29.07
CA ASP A 109 10.30 -20.58 -30.37
C ASP A 109 10.89 -19.38 -31.09
N ARG A 110 12.16 -19.51 -31.49
CA ARG A 110 12.91 -18.52 -32.26
C ARG A 110 12.41 -18.51 -33.71
N SER A 111 11.18 -18.09 -33.95
CA SER A 111 10.67 -17.93 -35.32
C SER A 111 10.45 -16.45 -35.64
N GLY A 112 11.36 -15.91 -36.47
CA GLY A 112 11.09 -14.72 -37.29
C GLY A 112 11.57 -13.38 -36.74
N ALA A 113 12.89 -13.20 -36.60
CA ALA A 113 13.46 -11.86 -36.39
C ALA A 113 13.57 -11.11 -37.73
N THR A 114 12.57 -10.31 -38.06
CA THR A 114 12.72 -9.19 -38.99
C THR A 114 12.05 -7.93 -38.43
N SER A 115 12.87 -6.87 -38.30
CA SER A 115 12.55 -5.43 -38.15
C SER A 115 11.98 -4.81 -36.85
N LYS A 116 12.14 -5.41 -35.65
CA LYS A 116 11.52 -4.88 -34.40
C LYS A 116 12.36 -4.97 -33.10
N ASP A 117 13.60 -4.48 -33.08
CA ASP A 117 14.50 -4.65 -31.91
C ASP A 117 13.99 -4.03 -30.60
N ALA A 118 13.39 -2.84 -30.62
CA ALA A 118 12.88 -2.18 -29.41
C ALA A 118 11.55 -2.77 -28.89
N ALA A 119 10.71 -3.32 -29.78
CA ALA A 119 9.48 -4.02 -29.38
C ALA A 119 9.79 -5.44 -28.89
N SER A 120 10.76 -6.11 -29.51
CA SER A 120 11.31 -7.39 -29.07
C SER A 120 11.99 -7.29 -27.71
N ALA A 121 12.77 -6.24 -27.45
CA ALA A 121 13.38 -5.99 -26.13
C ALA A 121 12.33 -5.77 -25.03
N ARG A 122 11.31 -4.94 -25.28
CA ARG A 122 10.19 -4.73 -24.34
C ARG A 122 9.40 -6.02 -24.07
N ALA A 123 9.15 -6.83 -25.10
CA ALA A 123 8.51 -8.13 -24.96
C ALA A 123 9.35 -9.09 -24.11
N LYS A 124 10.67 -9.14 -24.32
CA LYS A 124 11.60 -9.94 -23.51
C LYS A 124 11.61 -9.51 -22.04
N VAL A 125 11.64 -8.21 -21.76
CA VAL A 125 11.58 -7.70 -20.38
C VAL A 125 10.26 -8.07 -19.72
N ARG A 126 9.13 -7.86 -20.41
CA ARG A 126 7.81 -8.24 -19.90
C ARG A 126 7.70 -9.75 -19.64
N HIS A 127 8.22 -10.57 -20.53
CA HIS A 127 8.25 -12.02 -20.36
C HIS A 127 9.09 -12.42 -19.13
N ARG A 128 10.28 -11.83 -18.95
CA ARG A 128 11.12 -12.09 -17.77
C ARG A 128 10.43 -11.68 -16.47
N LEU A 129 9.76 -10.53 -16.44
CA LEU A 129 8.99 -10.09 -15.27
C LEU A 129 7.86 -11.07 -14.95
N LYS A 130 7.08 -11.48 -15.97
CA LYS A 130 6.01 -12.46 -15.80
C LYS A 130 6.55 -13.80 -15.28
N GLN A 131 7.67 -14.28 -15.82
CA GLN A 131 8.30 -15.52 -15.39
C GLN A 131 8.82 -15.43 -13.95
N SER A 132 9.51 -14.35 -13.58
CA SER A 132 9.97 -14.13 -12.21
C SER A 132 8.80 -14.09 -11.21
N LEU A 133 7.65 -13.56 -11.63
CA LEU A 133 6.44 -13.55 -10.81
C LEU A 133 5.81 -14.94 -10.67
N ARG A 134 5.75 -15.70 -11.77
CA ARG A 134 5.30 -17.11 -11.75
C ARG A 134 6.19 -17.97 -10.87
N GLU A 135 7.50 -17.77 -10.92
CA GLU A 135 8.45 -18.43 -10.03
C GLU A 135 8.22 -18.02 -8.56
N LEU A 136 7.96 -16.73 -8.29
CA LEU A 136 7.70 -16.25 -6.93
C LEU A 136 6.41 -16.83 -6.33
N PHE A 137 5.28 -16.74 -7.05
CA PHE A 137 3.98 -17.19 -6.54
C PHE A 137 3.77 -18.71 -6.72
N GLY A 138 4.12 -19.27 -7.87
CA GLY A 138 3.94 -20.69 -8.15
C GLY A 138 5.00 -21.57 -7.48
N GLN A 139 6.27 -21.32 -7.77
CA GLN A 139 7.35 -22.24 -7.34
C GLN A 139 7.81 -22.01 -5.89
N HIS A 140 8.04 -20.76 -5.48
CA HIS A 140 8.55 -20.48 -4.13
C HIS A 140 7.44 -20.54 -3.08
N ALA A 141 6.27 -19.98 -3.39
CA ALA A 141 5.14 -19.98 -2.47
C ALA A 141 4.27 -21.25 -2.55
N GLY A 142 4.43 -22.06 -3.61
CA GLY A 142 3.60 -23.24 -3.84
C GLY A 142 2.13 -22.92 -4.12
N LEU A 143 1.81 -21.70 -4.58
CA LEU A 143 0.43 -21.28 -4.83
C LEU A 143 -0.06 -21.83 -6.16
N SER A 144 -1.28 -22.36 -6.15
CA SER A 144 -1.99 -22.75 -7.36
C SER A 144 -2.38 -21.53 -8.19
N SER A 145 -2.44 -21.72 -9.51
CA SER A 145 -3.10 -20.76 -10.40
C SER A 145 -4.56 -20.57 -10.03
N TYR A 146 -5.14 -19.45 -10.43
CA TYR A 146 -6.53 -19.06 -10.17
C TYR A 146 -7.51 -20.16 -10.59
N ASP A 147 -8.34 -20.58 -9.65
CA ASP A 147 -9.46 -21.48 -9.87
C ASP A 147 -10.77 -20.80 -9.42
N PRO A 148 -11.73 -20.52 -10.33
CA PRO A 148 -13.00 -19.91 -9.95
C PRO A 148 -13.85 -20.80 -9.04
N ALA A 149 -13.59 -22.12 -8.98
CA ALA A 149 -14.25 -23.03 -8.05
C ALA A 149 -13.62 -23.01 -6.65
N SER A 150 -12.48 -22.35 -6.47
CA SER A 150 -11.85 -22.21 -5.16
C SER A 150 -12.71 -21.35 -4.22
N SER A 151 -12.64 -21.68 -2.94
CA SER A 151 -13.41 -21.01 -1.89
C SER A 151 -12.47 -20.58 -0.74
N PRO A 152 -11.52 -19.66 -0.99
CA PRO A 152 -10.63 -19.16 0.05
C PRO A 152 -11.41 -18.53 1.21
N GLN A 153 -10.84 -18.59 2.41
CA GLN A 153 -11.44 -18.03 3.61
C GLN A 153 -10.78 -16.71 3.98
N VAL A 154 -11.60 -15.68 4.23
CA VAL A 154 -11.18 -14.43 4.86
C VAL A 154 -11.96 -14.29 6.16
N GLY A 155 -11.44 -14.95 7.18
CA GLY A 155 -11.93 -14.90 8.55
C GLY A 155 -13.00 -15.95 8.70
N GLN A 156 -14.22 -15.50 8.99
CA GLN A 156 -15.39 -16.37 8.95
C GLN A 156 -16.08 -16.37 7.58
N ASP A 157 -15.66 -15.49 6.65
CA ASP A 157 -16.24 -15.42 5.32
C ASP A 157 -15.57 -16.40 4.36
N VAL A 158 -16.39 -17.20 3.67
CA VAL A 158 -15.97 -18.00 2.51
C VAL A 158 -16.15 -17.14 1.27
N ILE A 159 -15.06 -16.89 0.54
CA ILE A 159 -15.05 -16.02 -0.64
C ILE A 159 -15.16 -16.90 -1.89
N THR A 160 -16.38 -17.03 -2.42
CA THR A 160 -16.61 -17.62 -3.76
C THR A 160 -16.49 -16.54 -4.84
N ALA A 161 -16.37 -16.93 -6.11
CA ALA A 161 -16.36 -15.97 -7.23
C ALA A 161 -17.63 -15.10 -7.25
N GLU A 162 -18.79 -15.69 -6.94
CA GLU A 162 -20.07 -14.98 -6.81
C GLU A 162 -20.07 -14.01 -5.60
N ALA A 163 -19.54 -14.44 -4.45
CA ALA A 163 -19.44 -13.58 -3.27
C ALA A 163 -18.53 -12.37 -3.53
N ALA A 164 -17.44 -12.55 -4.28
CA ALA A 164 -16.53 -11.46 -4.66
C ALA A 164 -17.18 -10.41 -5.59
N GLU A 165 -18.24 -10.78 -6.31
CA GLU A 165 -18.99 -9.85 -7.17
C GLU A 165 -20.14 -9.14 -6.44
N THR A 166 -20.75 -9.82 -5.45
CA THR A 166 -22.04 -9.40 -4.87
C THR A 166 -21.97 -8.87 -3.44
N ARG A 167 -20.88 -9.13 -2.71
CA ARG A 167 -20.78 -8.78 -1.28
C ARG A 167 -19.84 -7.59 -1.06
N ASP A 168 -20.44 -6.41 -0.91
CA ASP A 168 -19.73 -5.15 -0.68
C ASP A 168 -18.83 -5.19 0.57
N HIS A 169 -19.21 -5.90 1.64
CA HIS A 169 -18.42 -5.94 2.89
C HIS A 169 -17.06 -6.64 2.72
N ILE A 170 -16.98 -7.66 1.85
CA ILE A 170 -15.71 -8.34 1.52
C ILE A 170 -14.81 -7.36 0.80
N GLN A 171 -15.35 -6.67 -0.20
CA GLN A 171 -14.61 -5.67 -0.95
C GLN A 171 -14.10 -4.56 -0.02
N HIS A 172 -14.97 -4.00 0.83
CA HIS A 172 -14.58 -3.01 1.84
C HIS A 172 -13.37 -3.50 2.66
N ARG A 173 -13.44 -4.71 3.22
CA ARG A 173 -12.35 -5.24 4.06
C ARG A 173 -11.02 -5.38 3.30
N LEU A 174 -11.04 -5.90 2.09
CA LEU A 174 -9.82 -6.12 1.30
C LEU A 174 -9.24 -4.81 0.76
N VAL A 175 -10.08 -3.84 0.40
CA VAL A 175 -9.64 -2.50 -0.02
C VAL A 175 -9.01 -1.77 1.16
N TRP A 176 -9.65 -1.79 2.34
CA TRP A 176 -9.12 -1.15 3.56
C TRP A 176 -7.76 -1.73 3.94
N GLU A 177 -7.63 -3.06 3.96
CA GLU A 177 -6.34 -3.71 4.23
C GLU A 177 -5.27 -3.29 3.23
N ALA A 178 -5.63 -3.15 1.96
CA ALA A 178 -4.70 -2.69 0.94
C ALA A 178 -4.29 -1.23 1.12
N HIS A 179 -5.18 -0.38 1.63
CA HIS A 179 -4.86 0.99 2.03
C HIS A 179 -3.85 1.00 3.18
N GLU A 180 -4.23 0.42 4.30
CA GLU A 180 -3.43 0.36 5.54
C GLU A 180 -2.06 -0.29 5.31
N THR A 181 -2.01 -1.47 4.69
CA THR A 181 -0.76 -2.21 4.51
C THR A 181 0.20 -1.44 3.60
N ASN A 182 -0.30 -0.85 2.51
CA ASN A 182 0.55 -0.05 1.64
C ASN A 182 1.04 1.21 2.36
N TRP A 183 0.16 1.94 3.04
CA TRP A 183 0.52 3.17 3.73
C TRP A 183 1.57 2.91 4.84
N ARG A 184 1.39 1.87 5.66
CA ARG A 184 2.37 1.47 6.70
C ARG A 184 3.73 1.11 6.10
N CYS A 185 3.75 0.32 5.01
CA CYS A 185 4.99 0.01 4.30
C CYS A 185 5.65 1.25 3.69
N GLU A 186 4.84 2.14 3.10
CA GLU A 186 5.28 3.38 2.48
C GLU A 186 5.92 4.33 3.50
N LEU A 187 5.29 4.48 4.66
CA LEU A 187 5.81 5.28 5.77
C LEU A 187 7.12 4.71 6.30
N LEU A 188 7.19 3.38 6.51
CA LEU A 188 8.42 2.71 6.94
C LEU A 188 9.56 2.87 5.92
N ALA A 189 9.24 2.69 4.64
CA ALA A 189 10.22 2.80 3.56
C ALA A 189 10.72 4.23 3.38
N LEU A 190 9.83 5.22 3.50
CA LEU A 190 10.18 6.63 3.44
C LEU A 190 11.00 7.04 4.66
N ASP A 191 10.61 6.64 5.88
CA ASP A 191 11.38 6.92 7.09
C ASP A 191 12.81 6.39 6.98
N ALA A 192 12.96 5.15 6.53
CA ALA A 192 14.27 4.54 6.35
C ALA A 192 15.14 5.24 5.31
N LEU A 193 14.52 5.84 4.28
CA LEU A 193 15.20 6.65 3.28
C LEU A 193 15.60 8.02 3.85
N MET A 194 14.69 8.69 4.57
CA MET A 194 14.90 10.04 5.09
C MET A 194 15.90 10.10 6.25
N THR A 195 15.97 9.03 7.05
CA THR A 195 16.91 8.90 8.19
C THR A 195 18.20 8.16 7.83
N GLY A 196 18.24 7.48 6.69
CA GLY A 196 19.34 6.59 6.32
C GLY A 196 19.41 5.32 7.17
N SER A 197 18.34 4.95 7.87
CA SER A 197 18.34 3.83 8.83
C SER A 197 18.58 2.45 8.22
N ARG A 198 18.49 2.33 6.88
CA ARG A 198 18.89 1.11 6.16
C ARG A 198 20.34 0.71 6.38
N ASN A 199 21.20 1.68 6.69
CA ASN A 199 22.63 1.47 6.92
C ASN A 199 22.97 1.29 8.40
N TRP A 200 21.98 1.35 9.30
CA TRP A 200 22.19 1.20 10.74
C TRP A 200 22.35 -0.27 11.15
N GLY A 201 22.83 -0.49 12.38
CA GLY A 201 22.83 -1.81 12.98
C GLY A 201 21.42 -2.40 13.09
N GLN A 202 21.30 -3.73 13.09
CA GLN A 202 20.00 -4.41 13.14
C GLN A 202 19.14 -3.96 14.33
N MET A 203 19.75 -3.86 15.52
CA MET A 203 19.04 -3.43 16.73
C MET A 203 18.54 -1.99 16.66
N GLU A 204 19.36 -1.05 16.16
CA GLU A 204 18.98 0.36 16.01
C GLU A 204 17.86 0.54 14.99
N ARG A 205 17.95 -0.20 13.88
CA ARG A 205 16.90 -0.25 12.87
C ARG A 205 15.59 -0.79 13.45
N TRP A 206 15.62 -1.90 14.17
CA TRP A 206 14.43 -2.46 14.80
C TRP A 206 13.80 -1.52 15.83
N ALA A 207 14.62 -0.82 16.62
CA ALA A 207 14.13 0.20 17.55
C ALA A 207 13.45 1.36 16.80
N ARG A 208 13.99 1.78 15.65
CA ARG A 208 13.36 2.80 14.80
C ARG A 208 12.05 2.31 14.19
N GLU A 209 12.03 1.10 13.64
CA GLU A 209 10.81 0.49 13.08
C GLU A 209 9.72 0.34 14.15
N ALA A 210 10.09 0.00 15.38
CA ALA A 210 9.16 -0.04 16.51
C ALA A 210 8.54 1.32 16.81
N HIS A 211 9.33 2.39 16.78
CA HIS A 211 8.81 3.75 16.94
C HIS A 211 7.95 4.21 15.74
N VAL A 212 8.25 3.78 14.52
CA VAL A 212 7.38 4.05 13.35
C VAL A 212 6.00 3.41 13.54
N SER A 213 5.92 2.22 14.16
CA SER A 213 4.64 1.54 14.38
C SER A 213 3.70 2.26 15.37
N GLU A 214 4.25 3.12 16.23
CA GLU A 214 3.46 3.92 17.19
C GLU A 214 2.43 4.81 16.50
N VAL A 215 2.67 5.09 15.22
CA VAL A 215 1.79 5.87 14.35
C VAL A 215 0.45 5.16 14.09
N TRP A 216 0.35 3.83 14.24
CA TRP A 216 -0.88 3.09 13.99
C TRP A 216 -1.26 2.07 15.09
N GLY A 217 -0.48 1.99 16.16
CA GLY A 217 -0.73 1.06 17.25
C GLY A 217 0.31 1.17 18.36
N PRO A 218 0.29 0.28 19.36
CA PRO A 218 1.36 0.15 20.34
C PRO A 218 2.70 -0.19 19.67
N PRO A 219 3.85 0.18 20.26
CA PRO A 219 5.16 -0.09 19.68
C PRO A 219 5.36 -1.58 19.47
N ARG A 220 5.39 -1.97 18.20
CA ARG A 220 5.66 -3.31 17.71
C ARG A 220 6.71 -3.15 16.60
N SER A 221 7.70 -4.04 16.53
CA SER A 221 8.65 -4.02 15.40
C SER A 221 7.90 -4.05 14.04
N GLY A 222 8.62 -3.99 12.91
CA GLY A 222 8.04 -4.09 11.56
C GLY A 222 7.12 -5.30 11.28
N MET A 223 6.88 -6.19 12.26
CA MET A 223 5.85 -7.23 12.31
C MET A 223 4.39 -6.73 12.30
N ASP A 224 4.12 -5.44 12.58
CA ASP A 224 2.74 -4.90 12.67
C ASP A 224 2.30 -4.06 11.44
N ILE A 225 3.00 -4.24 10.32
CA ILE A 225 2.70 -3.55 9.05
C ILE A 225 1.37 -4.00 8.44
N CYS A 226 0.98 -5.24 8.67
CA CYS A 226 -0.32 -5.75 8.20
C CYS A 226 -1.33 -5.54 9.31
N PRO A 227 -2.45 -4.83 9.08
CA PRO A 227 -3.46 -4.64 10.11
C PRO A 227 -4.05 -5.97 10.57
N ASP A 228 -4.41 -6.02 11.85
CA ASP A 228 -5.19 -7.12 12.41
C ASP A 228 -6.62 -7.02 11.88
N TRP A 229 -6.96 -7.99 11.04
CA TRP A 229 -8.18 -8.04 10.25
C TRP A 229 -9.17 -9.08 10.81
N GLU A 230 -8.69 -9.96 11.69
CA GLU A 230 -9.51 -10.98 12.37
C GLU A 230 -10.20 -10.39 13.60
N SER A 231 -9.64 -9.29 14.14
CA SER A 231 -10.32 -8.50 15.13
C SER A 231 -11.67 -8.00 14.59
N PRO A 232 -12.79 -8.27 15.29
CA PRO A 232 -14.09 -7.70 14.95
C PRO A 232 -14.07 -6.16 15.08
N ASP A 233 -13.16 -5.63 15.89
CA ASP A 233 -12.94 -4.21 16.12
C ASP A 233 -11.79 -3.74 15.21
N VAL A 234 -12.12 -3.44 13.95
CA VAL A 234 -11.21 -2.74 13.04
C VAL A 234 -11.10 -1.30 13.52
N HIS A 235 -10.05 -0.99 14.27
CA HIS A 235 -9.80 0.37 14.75
C HIS A 235 -9.11 1.20 13.67
N PHE A 236 -9.83 2.20 13.16
CA PHE A 236 -9.24 3.24 12.33
C PHE A 236 -8.43 4.18 13.23
N CYS A 237 -7.11 4.23 13.05
CA CYS A 237 -6.20 4.99 13.92
C CYS A 237 -6.08 6.47 13.55
N TRP A 238 -6.80 6.92 12.51
CA TRP A 238 -6.65 8.24 11.88
C TRP A 238 -7.96 9.03 11.78
N SER A 239 -8.70 9.14 12.87
CA SER A 239 -9.86 10.03 12.93
C SER A 239 -9.46 11.50 13.01
N SER A 240 -10.30 12.36 12.43
CA SER A 240 -10.12 13.82 12.40
C SER A 240 -11.39 14.52 12.84
N PRO A 241 -11.29 15.69 13.51
CA PRO A 241 -12.48 16.50 13.77
C PRO A 241 -13.24 16.81 12.46
N PRO A 242 -14.58 16.71 12.43
CA PRO A 242 -15.48 16.66 13.59
C PRO A 242 -15.95 15.24 14.01
N GLU A 243 -15.24 14.17 13.65
CA GLU A 243 -15.62 12.79 14.03
C GLU A 243 -15.65 12.60 15.56
N ASP A 244 -16.63 11.88 16.10
CA ASP A 244 -16.89 11.82 17.54
C ASP A 244 -15.72 11.29 18.39
N ASP A 245 -14.87 10.41 17.83
CA ASP A 245 -13.74 9.78 18.54
C ASP A 245 -12.37 10.24 18.01
N TRP A 246 -12.28 11.45 17.45
CA TRP A 246 -11.01 11.97 16.92
C TRP A 246 -9.90 12.05 17.98
N GLU A 247 -10.26 12.20 19.25
CA GLU A 247 -9.31 12.31 20.37
C GLU A 247 -8.48 11.03 20.56
N SER A 248 -9.05 9.87 20.22
CA SER A 248 -8.33 8.59 20.21
C SER A 248 -7.13 8.59 19.26
N SER A 249 -7.12 9.48 18.26
CA SER A 249 -6.04 9.62 17.27
C SER A 249 -4.89 10.53 17.73
N ARG A 250 -4.99 11.18 18.91
CA ARG A 250 -3.91 12.02 19.47
C ARG A 250 -2.58 11.29 19.64
N PRO A 251 -2.52 10.06 20.20
CA PRO A 251 -1.26 9.34 20.33
C PRO A 251 -0.61 9.04 18.97
N HIS A 252 -1.42 8.72 17.97
CA HIS A 252 -0.98 8.41 16.61
C HIS A 252 -0.44 9.63 15.88
N LEU A 253 -1.16 10.76 15.95
CA LEU A 253 -0.66 12.03 15.40
C LEU A 253 0.62 12.49 16.10
N LYS A 254 0.72 12.33 17.42
CA LYS A 254 1.93 12.63 18.19
C LYS A 254 3.12 11.81 17.68
N ALA A 255 2.97 10.48 17.58
CA ALA A 255 4.01 9.60 17.06
C ALA A 255 4.41 9.99 15.62
N PHE A 256 3.44 10.36 14.78
CA PHE A 256 3.69 10.80 13.41
C PHE A 256 4.51 12.09 13.36
N VAL A 257 4.16 13.08 14.18
CA VAL A 257 4.91 14.33 14.29
C VAL A 257 6.32 14.08 14.79
N GLU A 258 6.50 13.26 15.83
CA GLU A 258 7.82 12.87 16.36
C GLU A 258 8.66 12.13 15.32
N LEU A 259 8.04 11.34 14.45
CA LEU A 259 8.71 10.68 13.33
C LEU A 259 9.23 11.71 12.31
N LEU A 260 8.33 12.58 11.84
CA LEU A 260 8.61 13.60 10.83
C LEU A 260 9.57 14.69 11.33
N SER A 261 9.59 14.97 12.63
CA SER A 261 10.51 15.95 13.24
C SER A 261 11.98 15.54 13.10
N ARG A 262 12.27 14.27 12.83
CA ARG A 262 13.63 13.79 12.56
C ARG A 262 14.02 13.85 11.09
N TRP A 263 13.08 14.12 10.19
CA TRP A 263 13.36 14.18 8.76
C TRP A 263 14.01 15.52 8.37
N PRO A 264 14.92 15.53 7.39
CA PRO A 264 15.52 16.75 6.87
C PRO A 264 14.50 17.60 6.10
N GLY A 265 14.56 18.92 6.26
CA GLY A 265 13.65 19.86 5.59
C GLY A 265 12.25 19.96 6.20
N ARG A 266 12.08 19.48 7.43
CA ARG A 266 10.82 19.60 8.18
C ARG A 266 10.38 21.07 8.33
N PRO A 267 9.07 21.35 8.34
CA PRO A 267 8.52 22.63 8.77
C PRO A 267 8.93 22.95 10.22
N ALA A 268 9.11 24.23 10.53
CA ALA A 268 9.51 24.69 11.87
C ALA A 268 8.50 24.28 12.94
N GLU A 269 7.21 24.28 12.57
CA GLU A 269 6.11 23.89 13.45
C GLU A 269 6.22 22.45 13.92
N LEU A 270 6.74 21.53 13.09
CA LEU A 270 6.95 20.14 13.48
C LEU A 270 8.22 19.94 14.33
N GLY A 271 9.06 20.98 14.45
CA GLY A 271 10.28 20.97 15.26
C GLY A 271 10.11 21.60 16.65
N ASP A 272 8.91 22.06 17.00
CA ASP A 272 8.59 22.60 18.32
C ASP A 272 8.63 21.46 19.37
N GLU A 273 9.51 21.57 20.36
CA GLU A 273 9.71 20.57 21.42
C GLU A 273 8.48 20.41 22.32
N ASP A 274 7.65 21.45 22.43
CA ASP A 274 6.42 21.43 23.23
C ASP A 274 5.22 20.85 22.47
N LEU A 275 5.33 20.67 21.15
CA LEU A 275 4.23 20.18 20.32
C LEU A 275 3.71 18.79 20.74
N PRO A 276 4.54 17.78 21.05
CA PRO A 276 4.05 16.48 21.50
C PRO A 276 3.29 16.51 22.83
N VAL A 277 3.56 17.51 23.68
CA VAL A 277 2.84 17.74 24.93
C VAL A 277 1.50 18.41 24.62
N ARG A 278 1.51 19.44 23.78
CA ARG A 278 0.30 20.16 23.34
C ARG A 278 -0.71 19.24 22.66
N LEU A 279 -0.25 18.31 21.81
CA LEU A 279 -1.12 17.35 21.13
C LEU A 279 -1.94 16.43 22.06
N GLN A 280 -1.56 16.30 23.34
CA GLN A 280 -2.33 15.48 24.29
C GLN A 280 -3.59 16.19 24.77
N VAL A 281 -3.60 17.54 24.75
CA VAL A 281 -4.65 18.39 25.30
C VAL A 281 -5.18 19.41 24.29
N CYS A 282 -4.74 19.31 23.03
CA CYS A 282 -5.08 20.28 22.00
C CYS A 282 -6.58 20.26 21.68
N ASP A 283 -7.09 21.41 21.27
CA ASP A 283 -8.45 21.53 20.76
C ASP A 283 -8.57 20.95 19.33
N PRO A 284 -9.80 20.79 18.79
CA PRO A 284 -10.00 20.28 17.44
C PRO A 284 -9.33 21.10 16.32
N GLU A 285 -9.22 22.42 16.48
CA GLU A 285 -8.67 23.30 15.46
C GLU A 285 -7.14 23.16 15.39
N GLU A 286 -6.50 23.14 16.55
CA GLU A 286 -5.07 22.86 16.68
C GLU A 286 -4.73 21.46 16.17
N PHE A 287 -5.51 20.43 16.53
CA PHE A 287 -5.30 19.08 16.03
C PHE A 287 -5.34 19.03 14.50
N ARG A 288 -6.39 19.58 13.88
CA ARG A 288 -6.53 19.61 12.42
C ARG A 288 -5.39 20.39 11.77
N ARG A 289 -4.97 21.52 12.35
CA ARG A 289 -3.85 22.32 11.86
C ARG A 289 -2.56 21.50 11.84
N VAL A 290 -2.23 20.84 12.95
CA VAL A 290 -0.99 20.03 13.07
C VAL A 290 -1.05 18.83 12.14
N GLN A 291 -2.16 18.10 12.10
CA GLN A 291 -2.38 16.98 11.18
C GLN A 291 -2.19 17.42 9.72
N THR A 292 -2.74 18.56 9.33
CA THR A 292 -2.61 19.10 7.98
C THR A 292 -1.15 19.41 7.63
N ILE A 293 -0.39 20.01 8.54
CA ILE A 293 1.03 20.32 8.33
C ILE A 293 1.84 19.02 8.18
N ALA A 294 1.61 18.05 9.07
CA ALA A 294 2.28 16.76 9.07
C ALA A 294 2.00 15.97 7.78
N VAL A 295 0.72 15.81 7.41
CA VAL A 295 0.29 15.12 6.19
C VAL A 295 0.84 15.82 4.96
N ARG A 296 0.80 17.16 4.90
CA ARG A 296 1.37 17.93 3.78
C ARG A 296 2.86 17.69 3.60
N TYR A 297 3.62 17.68 4.70
CA TYR A 297 5.05 17.42 4.65
C TYR A 297 5.35 15.98 4.23
N TYR A 298 4.63 15.00 4.80
CA TYR A 298 4.72 13.60 4.39
C TYR A 298 4.44 13.42 2.89
N VAL A 299 3.29 13.89 2.40
CA VAL A 299 2.86 13.70 1.01
C VAL A 299 3.86 14.32 0.04
N ARG A 300 4.33 15.55 0.31
CA ARG A 300 5.33 16.21 -0.56
C ARG A 300 6.65 15.45 -0.59
N THR A 301 7.13 15.03 0.58
CA THR A 301 8.37 14.25 0.69
C THR A 301 8.22 12.92 -0.04
N PHE A 302 7.08 12.24 0.11
CA PHE A 302 6.78 10.99 -0.58
C PHE A 302 6.79 11.16 -2.10
N ILE A 303 6.09 12.18 -2.62
CA ILE A 303 6.05 12.48 -4.06
C ILE A 303 7.45 12.78 -4.59
N GLU A 304 8.27 13.53 -3.86
CA GLU A 304 9.65 13.82 -4.27
C GLU A 304 10.48 12.53 -4.42
N LYS A 305 10.37 11.61 -3.46
CA LYS A 305 11.19 10.38 -3.43
C LYS A 305 10.66 9.25 -4.31
N PHE A 306 9.33 9.10 -4.41
CA PHE A 306 8.69 7.97 -5.10
C PHE A 306 7.97 8.36 -6.40
N GLN A 307 7.88 9.66 -6.72
CA GLN A 307 7.30 10.21 -7.94
C GLN A 307 5.84 9.78 -8.22
N ARG A 308 5.09 9.45 -7.17
CA ARG A 308 3.66 9.10 -7.23
C ARG A 308 2.94 9.60 -5.99
N LEU A 309 1.62 9.60 -6.04
CA LEU A 309 0.81 9.84 -4.83
C LEU A 309 0.99 8.68 -3.84
N PRO A 310 1.11 8.96 -2.53
CA PRO A 310 1.05 7.93 -1.50
C PRO A 310 -0.34 7.31 -1.42
N THR A 311 -0.43 6.11 -0.86
CA THR A 311 -1.70 5.53 -0.47
C THR A 311 -2.15 6.19 0.84
N PRO A 312 -3.33 6.83 0.90
CA PRO A 312 -3.88 7.31 2.18
C PRO A 312 -4.28 6.13 3.07
N PRO A 313 -4.08 6.21 4.40
CA PRO A 313 -4.68 5.27 5.35
C PRO A 313 -6.20 5.41 5.36
#